data_AF-A0A7S1SVI4-F1
#
_entry.id   AF-A0A7S1SVI4-F1
#
_cell.length_a   1.000
_cell.length_b   1.000
_cell.length_c   1.000
_cell.angle_alpha   90.00
_cell.angle_beta   90.00
_cell.angle_gamma   90.00
#
_symmetry.space_group_name_H-M   'P 1'
#
loop_
_entity.id
_entity.type
_entity.pdbx_description
1 polymer ?
#
loop_
_entity_poly.entity_id
_entity_poly.type
_entity_poly.pdbx_seq_one_letter_code
_entity_poly.pdbx_strand_id
1 'polypeptide(L)'
;LVANADKAIIAYSGEVMEITRAGCADPFHEVLEETCGCILLFVGIVGLRLGKTGHQLVADVCPLVSHNRFRVRVAAVRTLTAIILTGSHEMILELVAHRDPNTIPIKAFYEGDTKVNFCARLATDRHAAVRVEFLTMLGEWLLKLPERRDHEQRLLPYVISLVNDEVDSISTRALEIMEALGAQYEADQKEDERVKEQRYYLPEEAQGLGWSQL
;
A
#
# COMPACT_ATOMS: atom_id res chain seq x y z
N LEU A 1 -1.54 -20.98 28.89
CA LEU A 1 -1.55 -21.48 27.49
C LEU A 1 -1.41 -20.35 26.47
N VAL A 2 -2.20 -19.28 26.54
CA VAL A 2 -2.14 -18.15 25.57
C VAL A 2 -0.80 -17.38 25.57
N ALA A 3 -0.14 -17.20 26.72
CA ALA A 3 1.09 -16.41 26.82
C ALA A 3 2.33 -16.96 26.07
N ASN A 4 2.26 -18.21 25.57
CA ASN A 4 3.33 -18.82 24.77
C ASN A 4 2.94 -19.04 23.30
N ALA A 5 1.71 -18.69 22.89
CA ALA A 5 1.25 -18.91 21.53
C ALA A 5 2.06 -18.09 20.52
N ASP A 6 2.31 -16.81 20.81
CA ASP A 6 3.08 -15.92 19.92
C ASP A 6 4.50 -16.42 19.69
N LYS A 7 5.16 -16.92 20.74
CA LYS A 7 6.51 -17.50 20.65
C LYS A 7 6.53 -18.76 19.80
N ALA A 8 5.50 -19.60 19.92
CA ALA A 8 5.37 -20.80 19.10
C ALA A 8 5.14 -20.43 17.63
N ILE A 9 4.25 -19.49 17.34
CA ILE A 9 3.97 -19.01 15.98
C ILE A 9 5.25 -18.44 15.34
N ILE A 10 6.04 -17.66 16.09
CA ILE A 10 7.33 -17.16 15.59
C ILE A 10 8.29 -18.31 15.29
N ALA A 11 8.36 -19.34 16.15
CA ALA A 11 9.23 -20.50 15.93
C ALA A 11 8.83 -21.33 14.69
N TYR A 12 7.53 -21.42 14.39
CA TYR A 12 6.97 -22.14 13.24
C TYR A 12 6.58 -21.21 12.08
N SER A 13 7.25 -20.05 11.95
CA SER A 13 6.93 -19.05 10.92
C SER A 13 7.00 -19.63 9.50
N GLY A 14 7.94 -20.56 9.25
CA GLY A 14 8.10 -21.19 7.94
C GLY A 14 6.89 -22.04 7.56
N GLU A 15 6.42 -22.87 8.48
CA GLU A 15 5.23 -23.72 8.28
C GLU A 15 3.97 -22.88 8.11
N VAL A 16 3.84 -21.79 8.89
CA VAL A 16 2.72 -20.84 8.72
C VAL A 16 2.75 -20.23 7.33
N MET A 17 3.92 -19.79 6.84
CA MET A 17 4.05 -19.24 5.49
C MET A 17 3.67 -20.24 4.40
N GLU A 18 4.08 -21.50 4.51
CA GLU A 18 3.70 -22.54 3.53
C GLU A 18 2.19 -22.84 3.56
N ILE A 19 1.57 -22.86 4.74
CA ILE A 19 0.11 -23.04 4.87
C ILE A 19 -0.62 -21.86 4.24
N THR A 20 -0.18 -20.62 4.50
CA THR A 20 -0.83 -19.43 3.92
C THR A 20 -0.62 -19.35 2.42
N ARG A 21 0.55 -19.78 1.90
CA ARG A 21 0.78 -19.89 0.45
C ARG A 21 -0.21 -20.85 -0.19
N ALA A 22 -0.39 -22.04 0.41
CA ALA A 22 -1.37 -23.01 -0.07
C ALA A 22 -2.80 -22.45 -0.01
N GLY A 23 -3.14 -21.74 1.07
CA GLY A 23 -4.43 -21.06 1.23
C GLY A 23 -4.68 -19.98 0.18
N CYS A 24 -3.68 -19.18 -0.19
CA CYS A 24 -3.78 -18.16 -1.23
C CYS A 24 -3.99 -18.75 -2.64
N ALA A 25 -3.69 -20.03 -2.84
CA ALA A 25 -3.91 -20.75 -4.09
C ALA A 25 -5.25 -21.51 -4.14
N ASP A 26 -6.08 -21.41 -3.09
CA ASP A 26 -7.32 -22.17 -2.99
C ASP A 26 -8.37 -21.70 -4.02
N PRO A 27 -9.12 -22.61 -4.67
CA PRO A 27 -10.17 -22.24 -5.62
C PRO A 27 -11.38 -21.57 -4.98
N PHE A 28 -11.61 -21.73 -3.67
CA PHE A 28 -12.80 -21.25 -2.98
C PHE A 28 -12.56 -19.90 -2.29
N HIS A 29 -13.41 -18.92 -2.61
CA HIS A 29 -13.19 -17.53 -2.20
C HIS A 29 -13.25 -17.30 -0.69
N GLU A 30 -14.00 -18.10 0.07
CA GLU A 30 -14.05 -17.95 1.53
C GLU A 30 -12.74 -18.40 2.18
N VAL A 31 -12.05 -19.39 1.60
CA VAL A 31 -10.71 -19.79 2.04
C VAL A 31 -9.71 -18.67 1.76
N LEU A 32 -9.82 -18.00 0.61
CA LEU A 32 -8.99 -16.83 0.30
C LEU A 32 -9.21 -15.68 1.29
N GLU A 33 -10.47 -15.37 1.62
CA GLU A 33 -10.81 -14.34 2.63
C GLU A 33 -10.24 -14.70 4.02
N GLU A 34 -10.43 -15.95 4.46
CA GLU A 34 -9.92 -16.42 5.76
C GLU A 34 -8.39 -16.48 5.80
N THR A 35 -7.75 -16.88 4.70
CA THR A 35 -6.29 -16.92 4.58
C THR A 35 -5.70 -15.52 4.73
N CYS A 36 -6.27 -14.52 4.06
CA CYS A 36 -5.89 -13.12 4.24
C CYS A 36 -6.03 -12.67 5.71
N GLY A 37 -7.10 -13.10 6.40
CA GLY A 37 -7.29 -12.86 7.83
C GLY A 37 -6.22 -13.52 8.71
N CYS A 38 -5.88 -14.77 8.42
CA CYS A 38 -4.80 -15.49 9.11
C CYS A 38 -3.44 -14.82 8.89
N ILE A 39 -3.15 -14.34 7.68
CA ILE A 39 -1.91 -13.58 7.39
C ILE A 39 -1.87 -12.27 8.19
N LEU A 40 -2.99 -11.56 8.33
CA LEU A 40 -3.04 -10.33 9.16
C LEU A 40 -2.70 -10.61 10.63
N LEU A 41 -3.25 -11.69 11.19
CA LEU A 41 -2.92 -12.12 12.56
C LEU A 41 -1.43 -12.49 12.67
N PHE A 42 -0.91 -13.25 11.72
CA PHE A 42 0.50 -13.64 11.67
C PHE A 42 1.43 -12.43 11.58
N VAL A 43 1.12 -11.46 10.72
CA VAL A 43 1.85 -10.20 10.59
C VAL A 43 1.83 -9.42 11.90
N GLY A 44 0.69 -9.36 12.60
CA GLY A 44 0.58 -8.71 13.91
C GLY A 44 1.43 -9.35 15.00
N ILE A 45 1.64 -10.67 14.94
CA ILE A 45 2.44 -11.43 15.92
C ILE A 45 3.95 -11.31 15.63
N VAL A 46 4.35 -11.46 14.36
CA VAL A 46 5.76 -11.50 13.97
C VAL A 46 6.34 -10.09 13.84
N GLY A 47 5.56 -9.14 13.31
CA GLY A 47 5.93 -7.75 13.11
C GLY A 47 7.12 -7.57 12.18
N LEU A 48 8.02 -6.64 12.51
CA LEU A 48 9.21 -6.29 11.72
C LEU A 48 10.17 -7.46 11.45
N ARG A 49 10.04 -8.59 12.18
CA ARG A 49 10.82 -9.80 11.91
C ARG A 49 10.50 -10.41 10.54
N LEU A 50 9.34 -10.08 9.96
CA LEU A 50 8.98 -10.45 8.60
C LEU A 50 9.76 -9.72 7.52
N GLY A 51 10.48 -8.62 7.80
CA GLY A 51 11.13 -7.84 6.74
C GLY A 51 11.97 -8.65 5.74
N LYS A 52 12.60 -9.76 6.17
CA LYS A 52 13.38 -10.65 5.31
C LYS A 52 12.54 -11.59 4.43
N THR A 53 11.35 -11.96 4.87
CA THR A 53 10.51 -12.99 4.22
C THR A 53 9.15 -12.46 3.75
N GLY A 54 8.80 -11.21 4.08
CA GLY A 54 7.53 -10.58 3.77
C GLY A 54 7.32 -10.41 2.26
N HIS A 55 8.38 -10.30 1.47
CA HIS A 55 8.31 -10.30 0.01
C HIS A 55 7.61 -11.56 -0.55
N GLN A 56 7.79 -12.72 0.09
CA GLN A 56 7.12 -13.97 -0.32
C GLN A 56 5.62 -13.90 -0.04
N LEU A 57 5.23 -13.39 1.14
CA LEU A 57 3.82 -13.18 1.48
C LEU A 57 3.16 -12.17 0.54
N VAL A 58 3.86 -11.10 0.18
CA VAL A 58 3.34 -10.14 -0.82
C VAL A 58 3.15 -10.84 -2.16
N ALA A 59 4.12 -11.62 -2.63
CA ALA A 59 4.01 -12.36 -3.89
C ALA A 59 2.83 -13.36 -3.87
N ASP A 60 2.59 -14.04 -2.75
CA ASP A 60 1.47 -14.98 -2.59
C ASP A 60 0.10 -14.26 -2.60
N VAL A 61 0.01 -13.04 -2.03
CA VAL A 61 -1.25 -12.27 -1.94
C VAL A 61 -1.52 -11.41 -3.17
N CYS A 62 -0.49 -10.94 -3.88
CA CYS A 62 -0.60 -10.06 -5.05
C CYS A 62 -1.66 -10.50 -6.08
N PRO A 63 -1.73 -11.78 -6.50
CA PRO A 63 -2.74 -12.22 -7.47
C PRO A 63 -4.19 -12.01 -7.00
N LEU A 64 -4.44 -12.06 -5.69
CA LEU A 64 -5.77 -11.95 -5.09
C LEU A 64 -6.39 -10.55 -5.27
N VAL A 65 -5.58 -9.51 -5.48
CA VAL A 65 -6.06 -8.15 -5.75
C VAL A 65 -6.76 -8.04 -7.11
N SER A 66 -6.60 -9.03 -8.00
CA SER A 66 -7.31 -9.10 -9.29
C SER A 66 -8.44 -10.13 -9.29
N HIS A 67 -8.79 -10.69 -8.12
CA HIS A 67 -9.82 -11.71 -8.02
C HIS A 67 -11.22 -11.18 -8.41
N ASN A 68 -12.08 -12.04 -8.97
CA ASN A 68 -13.41 -11.65 -9.45
C ASN A 68 -14.32 -11.07 -8.36
N ARG A 69 -14.25 -11.64 -7.14
CA ARG A 69 -15.04 -11.21 -5.97
C ARG A 69 -14.36 -10.04 -5.28
N PHE A 70 -15.09 -8.94 -5.09
CA PHE A 70 -14.54 -7.74 -4.47
C PHE A 70 -14.13 -7.95 -3.01
N ARG A 71 -14.81 -8.86 -2.26
CA ARG A 71 -14.47 -9.18 -0.87
C ARG A 71 -13.07 -9.78 -0.73
N VAL A 72 -12.68 -10.66 -1.65
CA VAL A 72 -11.31 -11.19 -1.73
C VAL A 72 -10.31 -10.07 -2.03
N ARG A 73 -10.64 -9.15 -2.96
CA ARG A 73 -9.76 -8.00 -3.26
C ARG A 73 -9.60 -7.09 -2.04
N VAL A 74 -10.69 -6.77 -1.34
CA VAL A 74 -10.69 -6.01 -0.08
C VAL A 74 -9.78 -6.69 0.96
N ALA A 75 -9.94 -8.00 1.16
CA ALA A 75 -9.12 -8.76 2.10
C ALA A 75 -7.64 -8.72 1.70
N ALA A 76 -7.33 -8.95 0.42
CA ALA A 76 -5.97 -8.92 -0.11
C ALA A 76 -5.31 -7.54 0.07
N VAL A 77 -6.02 -6.45 -0.24
CA VAL A 77 -5.52 -5.08 -0.07
C VAL A 77 -5.17 -4.81 1.39
N ARG A 78 -6.07 -5.15 2.33
CA ARG A 78 -5.79 -5.01 3.78
C ARG A 78 -4.55 -5.79 4.20
N THR A 79 -4.42 -7.03 3.73
CA THR A 79 -3.27 -7.88 4.03
C THR A 79 -1.97 -7.30 3.46
N LEU A 80 -1.96 -6.83 2.22
CA LEU A 80 -0.80 -6.16 1.61
C LEU A 80 -0.40 -4.91 2.37
N THR A 81 -1.37 -4.09 2.80
CA THR A 81 -1.11 -2.90 3.62
C THR A 81 -0.26 -3.25 4.83
N ALA A 82 -0.65 -4.29 5.56
CA ALA A 82 0.03 -4.72 6.78
C ALA A 82 1.40 -5.35 6.52
N ILE A 83 1.53 -6.22 5.51
CA ILE A 83 2.81 -6.90 5.21
C ILE A 83 3.88 -5.88 4.83
N ILE A 84 3.56 -4.91 3.96
CA ILE A 84 4.55 -3.94 3.48
C ILE A 84 5.12 -3.09 4.62
N LEU A 85 4.29 -2.72 5.61
CA LEU A 85 4.72 -2.01 6.81
C LEU A 85 5.71 -2.81 7.70
N THR A 86 5.88 -4.12 7.46
CA THR A 86 6.88 -4.93 8.19
C THR A 86 8.31 -4.81 7.64
N GLY A 87 8.53 -4.00 6.61
CA GLY A 87 9.84 -3.78 5.98
C GLY A 87 9.99 -4.40 4.58
N SER A 88 8.89 -4.72 3.90
CA SER A 88 8.90 -5.24 2.51
C SER A 88 8.54 -4.16 1.48
N HIS A 89 8.98 -2.92 1.70
CA HIS A 89 8.62 -1.75 0.89
C HIS A 89 9.06 -1.87 -0.59
N GLU A 90 10.12 -2.61 -0.90
CA GLU A 90 10.56 -2.81 -2.30
C GLU A 90 9.48 -3.47 -3.17
N MET A 91 8.58 -4.26 -2.58
CA MET A 91 7.46 -4.90 -3.30
C MET A 91 6.46 -3.88 -3.87
N ILE A 92 6.47 -2.63 -3.40
CA ILE A 92 5.70 -1.55 -4.01
C ILE A 92 6.07 -1.39 -5.48
N LEU A 93 7.35 -1.58 -5.85
CA LEU A 93 7.80 -1.50 -7.24
C LEU A 93 7.15 -2.56 -8.12
N GLU A 94 6.90 -3.75 -7.58
CA GLU A 94 6.15 -4.79 -8.29
C GLU A 94 4.67 -4.41 -8.43
N LEU A 95 4.06 -3.90 -7.35
CA LEU A 95 2.65 -3.49 -7.33
C LEU A 95 2.31 -2.37 -8.31
N VAL A 96 3.23 -1.41 -8.51
CA VAL A 96 3.07 -0.34 -9.50
C VAL A 96 3.59 -0.73 -10.89
N ALA A 97 4.04 -1.97 -11.09
CA ALA A 97 4.69 -2.45 -12.31
C ALA A 97 5.88 -1.58 -12.76
N HIS A 98 6.70 -1.12 -11.81
CA HIS A 98 7.86 -0.29 -12.11
C HIS A 98 8.82 -1.02 -13.07
N ARG A 99 9.33 -0.26 -14.04
CA ARG A 99 10.38 -0.67 -14.96
C ARG A 99 11.55 0.29 -14.80
N ASP A 100 12.71 -0.26 -14.47
CA ASP A 100 13.94 0.51 -14.51
C ASP A 100 14.27 0.82 -15.99
N PRO A 101 14.41 2.10 -16.38
CA PRO A 101 14.68 2.48 -17.76
C PRO A 101 15.94 1.84 -18.36
N ASN A 102 16.89 1.43 -17.52
CA ASN A 102 18.18 0.88 -17.91
C ASN A 102 18.24 -0.65 -17.77
N THR A 103 17.16 -1.31 -17.34
CA THR A 103 17.12 -2.77 -17.17
C THR A 103 16.09 -3.40 -18.08
N ILE A 104 16.56 -4.25 -19.01
CA ILE A 104 15.71 -5.09 -19.85
C ILE A 104 15.86 -6.54 -19.38
N PRO A 105 14.80 -7.18 -18.87
CA PRO A 105 14.87 -8.59 -18.48
C PRO A 105 15.25 -9.47 -19.67
N ILE A 106 16.13 -10.46 -19.47
CA ILE A 106 16.54 -11.39 -20.54
C ILE A 106 15.32 -12.06 -21.19
N LYS A 107 14.30 -12.37 -20.39
CA LYS A 107 13.04 -12.95 -20.86
C LYS A 107 12.34 -12.09 -21.92
N ALA A 108 12.45 -10.75 -21.83
CA ALA A 108 11.81 -9.82 -22.76
C ALA A 108 12.38 -9.92 -24.20
N PHE A 109 13.56 -10.51 -24.39
CA PHE A 109 14.14 -10.74 -25.72
C PHE A 109 13.51 -11.92 -26.44
N TYR A 110 12.91 -12.86 -25.71
CA TYR A 110 12.41 -14.13 -26.25
C TYR A 110 10.89 -14.27 -26.10
N GLU A 111 10.28 -13.59 -25.12
CA GLU A 111 8.87 -13.67 -24.79
C GLU A 111 8.29 -12.29 -24.49
N GLY A 112 6.96 -12.17 -24.47
CA GLY A 112 6.29 -10.96 -24.02
C GLY A 112 6.54 -10.73 -22.53
N ASP A 113 7.26 -9.67 -22.18
CA ASP A 113 7.39 -9.21 -20.79
C ASP A 113 6.18 -8.34 -20.42
N THR A 114 5.16 -8.97 -19.82
CA THR A 114 3.95 -8.27 -19.36
C THR A 114 3.98 -8.14 -17.84
N LYS A 115 4.07 -6.90 -17.35
CA LYS A 115 3.88 -6.59 -15.92
C LYS A 115 2.47 -6.07 -15.70
N VAL A 116 1.85 -6.51 -14.60
CA VAL A 116 0.51 -6.04 -14.19
C VAL A 116 0.68 -4.90 -13.20
N ASN A 117 0.16 -3.71 -13.53
CA ASN A 117 0.07 -2.61 -12.56
C ASN A 117 -1.16 -2.84 -11.67
N PHE A 118 -0.93 -3.44 -10.51
CA PHE A 118 -1.97 -3.74 -9.53
C PHE A 118 -2.56 -2.47 -8.92
N CYS A 119 -1.73 -1.47 -8.61
CA CYS A 119 -2.20 -0.19 -8.07
C CYS A 119 -3.16 0.53 -9.03
N ALA A 120 -2.87 0.55 -10.33
CA ALA A 120 -3.77 1.13 -11.33
C ALA A 120 -5.11 0.40 -11.41
N ARG A 121 -5.11 -0.94 -11.30
CA ARG A 121 -6.35 -1.73 -11.23
C ARG A 121 -7.17 -1.42 -9.98
N LEU A 122 -6.51 -1.25 -8.84
CA LEU A 122 -7.17 -0.92 -7.57
C LEU A 122 -7.73 0.50 -7.56
N ALA A 123 -6.99 1.47 -8.10
CA ALA A 123 -7.44 2.86 -8.24
C ALA A 123 -8.71 2.98 -9.10
N THR A 124 -8.86 2.10 -10.10
CA THR A 124 -9.99 2.09 -11.05
C THR A 124 -10.95 0.93 -10.79
N ASP A 125 -10.92 0.34 -9.58
CA ASP A 125 -11.78 -0.81 -9.29
C ASP A 125 -13.26 -0.42 -9.37
N ARG A 126 -14.06 -1.28 -10.00
CA ARG A 126 -15.50 -1.11 -10.15
C ARG A 126 -16.26 -1.00 -8.83
N HIS A 127 -15.71 -1.53 -7.74
CA HIS A 127 -16.38 -1.59 -6.45
C HIS A 127 -15.75 -0.59 -5.48
N ALA A 128 -16.52 0.42 -5.07
CA ALA A 128 -16.06 1.47 -4.16
C ALA A 128 -15.39 0.94 -2.89
N ALA A 129 -15.88 -0.17 -2.31
CA ALA A 129 -15.25 -0.80 -1.15
C ALA A 129 -13.77 -1.19 -1.37
N VAL A 130 -13.37 -1.58 -2.58
CA VAL A 130 -11.96 -1.87 -2.89
C VAL A 130 -11.16 -0.58 -2.96
N ARG A 131 -11.72 0.48 -3.57
CA ARG A 131 -11.09 1.80 -3.66
C ARG A 131 -10.91 2.45 -2.28
N VAL A 132 -11.86 2.27 -1.36
CA VAL A 132 -11.74 2.67 0.05
C VAL A 132 -10.52 2.01 0.69
N GLU A 133 -10.40 0.69 0.62
CA GLU A 133 -9.25 -0.01 1.21
C GLU A 133 -7.93 0.37 0.52
N PHE A 134 -7.96 0.58 -0.80
CA PHE A 134 -6.79 1.01 -1.55
C PHE A 134 -6.35 2.41 -1.12
N LEU A 135 -7.28 3.34 -0.90
CA LEU A 135 -6.97 4.66 -0.36
C LEU A 135 -6.37 4.58 1.04
N THR A 136 -6.93 3.72 1.91
CA THR A 136 -6.36 3.44 3.23
C THR A 136 -4.94 2.90 3.11
N MET A 137 -4.70 1.93 2.22
CA MET A 137 -3.38 1.37 1.95
C MET A 137 -2.36 2.44 1.53
N LEU A 138 -2.73 3.32 0.59
CA LEU A 138 -1.88 4.42 0.13
C LEU A 138 -1.53 5.36 1.29
N GLY A 139 -2.51 5.77 2.10
CA GLY A 139 -2.28 6.64 3.25
C GLY A 139 -1.37 6.00 4.30
N GLU A 140 -1.60 4.72 4.62
CA GLU A 140 -0.75 3.95 5.54
C GLU A 140 0.71 3.91 5.07
N TRP A 141 0.94 3.61 3.80
CA TRP A 141 2.30 3.55 3.25
C TRP A 141 2.97 4.91 3.17
N LEU A 142 2.28 5.91 2.62
CA LEU A 142 2.84 7.23 2.42
C LEU A 142 3.08 7.97 3.74
N LEU A 143 2.28 7.76 4.78
CA LEU A 143 2.45 8.44 6.06
C LEU A 143 3.38 7.70 7.03
N LYS A 144 3.43 6.35 6.98
CA LYS A 144 4.08 5.54 8.03
C LYS A 144 5.33 4.80 7.59
N LEU A 145 5.56 4.56 6.30
CA LEU A 145 6.81 3.90 5.89
C LEU A 145 8.02 4.79 6.17
N PRO A 146 9.12 4.22 6.71
CA PRO A 146 10.41 4.90 6.76
C PRO A 146 10.87 5.33 5.36
N GLU A 147 10.70 4.46 4.36
CA GLU A 147 11.11 4.64 2.97
C GLU A 147 10.05 5.34 2.10
N ARG A 148 9.07 6.03 2.73
CA ARG A 148 7.97 6.70 2.01
C ARG A 148 8.44 7.61 0.89
N ARG A 149 9.54 8.34 1.09
CA ARG A 149 10.09 9.31 0.13
C ARG A 149 10.53 8.66 -1.17
N ASP A 150 11.04 7.43 -1.09
CA ASP A 150 11.48 6.69 -2.27
C ASP A 150 10.29 6.31 -3.15
N HIS A 151 9.13 6.08 -2.54
CA HIS A 151 7.92 5.59 -3.21
C HIS A 151 6.89 6.69 -3.50
N GLU A 152 7.03 7.87 -2.88
CA GLU A 152 6.06 8.97 -2.96
C GLU A 152 5.70 9.33 -4.40
N GLN A 153 6.70 9.58 -5.26
CA GLN A 153 6.50 9.93 -6.67
C GLN A 153 5.72 8.86 -7.47
N ARG A 154 5.70 7.61 -7.00
CA ARG A 154 5.01 6.49 -7.64
C ARG A 154 3.61 6.26 -7.07
N LEU A 155 3.40 6.59 -5.81
CA LEU A 155 2.15 6.33 -5.09
C LEU A 155 1.21 7.54 -5.04
N LEU A 156 1.75 8.76 -4.92
CA LEU A 156 1.00 10.00 -4.84
C LEU A 156 0.02 10.21 -6.02
N PRO A 157 0.36 9.86 -7.28
CA PRO A 157 -0.59 10.00 -8.39
C PRO A 157 -1.89 9.21 -8.19
N TYR A 158 -1.86 8.09 -7.46
CA TYR A 158 -3.08 7.34 -7.15
C TYR A 158 -3.95 8.03 -6.09
N VAL A 159 -3.34 8.68 -5.10
CA VAL A 159 -4.09 9.50 -4.13
C VAL A 159 -4.80 10.64 -4.85
N ILE A 160 -4.07 11.38 -5.72
CA ILE A 160 -4.64 12.47 -6.51
C ILE A 160 -5.78 11.98 -7.41
N SER A 161 -5.63 10.79 -8.00
CA SER A 161 -6.71 10.19 -8.82
C SER A 161 -7.99 9.96 -8.01
N LEU A 162 -7.87 9.56 -6.73
CA LEU A 162 -8.99 9.29 -5.83
C LEU A 162 -9.61 10.56 -5.22
N VAL A 163 -8.96 11.72 -5.31
CA VAL A 163 -9.58 13.02 -4.97
C VAL A 163 -10.75 13.33 -5.91
N ASN A 164 -10.72 12.78 -7.13
CA ASN A 164 -11.80 12.90 -8.10
C ASN A 164 -12.61 11.60 -8.22
N ASP A 165 -12.69 10.80 -7.15
CA ASP A 165 -13.55 9.61 -7.12
C ASP A 165 -15.04 9.99 -7.22
N GLU A 166 -15.83 9.11 -7.82
CA GLU A 166 -17.29 9.27 -7.95
C GLU A 166 -18.03 9.22 -6.59
N VAL A 167 -17.41 8.60 -5.58
CA VAL A 167 -17.95 8.49 -4.23
C VAL A 167 -17.36 9.60 -3.35
N ASP A 168 -18.22 10.50 -2.88
CA ASP A 168 -17.85 11.68 -2.08
C ASP A 168 -17.02 11.32 -0.82
N SER A 169 -17.37 10.25 -0.11
CA SER A 169 -16.60 9.82 1.05
C SER A 169 -15.15 9.42 0.72
N ILE A 170 -14.90 8.94 -0.50
CA ILE A 170 -13.54 8.58 -0.96
C ILE A 170 -12.79 9.84 -1.34
N SER A 171 -13.40 10.75 -2.09
CA SER A 171 -12.77 12.01 -2.50
C SER A 171 -12.42 12.89 -1.30
N THR A 172 -13.33 13.05 -0.33
CA THR A 172 -13.06 13.76 0.93
C THR A 172 -11.89 13.11 1.67
N ARG A 173 -11.91 11.77 1.83
CA ARG A 173 -10.84 11.07 2.53
C ARG A 173 -9.49 11.18 1.81
N ALA A 174 -9.50 11.23 0.48
CA ALA A 174 -8.27 11.40 -0.30
C ALA A 174 -7.70 12.80 -0.12
N LEU A 175 -8.54 13.83 -0.05
CA LEU A 175 -8.13 15.19 0.27
C LEU A 175 -7.52 15.28 1.67
N GLU A 176 -8.15 14.68 2.68
CA GLU A 176 -7.59 14.61 4.05
C GLU A 176 -6.20 13.95 4.08
N ILE A 177 -6.00 12.88 3.30
CA ILE A 177 -4.69 12.22 3.18
C ILE A 177 -3.70 13.16 2.49
N MET A 178 -4.09 13.87 1.43
CA MET A 178 -3.20 14.86 0.79
C MET A 178 -2.78 15.98 1.73
N GLU A 179 -3.70 16.50 2.54
CA GLU A 179 -3.41 17.52 3.56
C GLU A 179 -2.43 16.98 4.61
N ALA A 180 -2.63 15.74 5.08
CA ALA A 180 -1.72 15.10 6.02
C ALA A 180 -0.32 14.89 5.42
N LEU A 181 -0.23 14.50 4.15
CA LEU A 181 1.04 14.37 3.43
C LEU A 181 1.74 15.73 3.26
N GLY A 182 0.99 16.77 2.91
CA GLY A 182 1.51 18.13 2.84
C GLY A 182 2.07 18.61 4.18
N ALA A 183 1.32 18.43 5.27
CA ALA A 183 1.77 18.77 6.62
C ALA A 183 3.02 17.98 7.03
N GLN A 184 3.10 16.68 6.67
CA GLN A 184 4.28 15.85 6.93
C GLN A 184 5.48 16.33 6.10
N TYR A 185 5.30 16.67 4.82
CA TYR A 185 6.34 17.22 3.97
C TYR A 185 6.89 18.54 4.52
N GLU A 186 6.01 19.45 4.95
CA GLU A 186 6.44 20.70 5.57
C GLU A 186 7.23 20.47 6.85
N ALA A 187 6.76 19.56 7.71
CA ALA A 187 7.46 19.20 8.95
C ALA A 187 8.85 18.64 8.68
N ASP A 188 8.96 17.75 7.70
CA ASP A 188 10.19 17.12 7.24
C ASP A 188 11.23 18.14 6.69
N GLN A 189 10.76 19.31 6.25
CA GLN A 189 11.56 20.34 5.59
C GLN A 189 11.78 21.61 6.43
N LYS A 190 11.30 21.65 7.68
CA LYS A 190 11.38 22.85 8.55
C LYS A 190 12.80 23.41 8.73
N GLU A 191 13.81 22.56 8.60
CA GLU A 191 15.22 22.91 8.75
C GLU A 191 15.92 23.28 7.42
N ASP A 192 15.29 23.05 6.26
CA ASP A 192 15.85 23.38 4.94
C ASP A 192 15.47 24.81 4.53
N GLU A 193 16.45 25.72 4.52
CA GLU A 193 16.22 27.13 4.15
C GLU A 193 15.73 27.31 2.71
N ARG A 194 16.01 26.37 1.80
CA ARG A 194 15.56 26.43 0.39
C ARG A 194 14.04 26.29 0.26
N VAL A 195 13.40 25.61 1.21
CA VAL A 195 11.94 25.41 1.22
C VAL A 195 11.23 26.67 1.73
N LYS A 196 11.88 27.47 2.58
CA LYS A 196 11.36 28.78 3.00
C LYS A 196 11.25 29.76 1.83
N GLU A 197 12.19 29.71 0.88
CA GLU A 197 12.14 30.52 -0.35
C GLU A 197 11.07 30.03 -1.35
N GLN A 198 10.77 28.73 -1.38
CA GLN A 198 9.72 28.17 -2.26
C GLN A 198 8.29 28.40 -1.74
N ARG A 199 8.14 28.73 -0.45
CA ARG A 199 6.85 29.17 0.15
C ARG A 199 6.36 30.52 -0.39
N TYR A 200 7.13 31.17 -1.26
CA TYR A 200 6.84 32.45 -1.90
C TYR A 200 5.50 32.51 -2.67
N TYR A 201 4.91 31.36 -3.03
CA TYR A 201 3.60 31.30 -3.71
C TYR A 201 2.39 31.41 -2.76
N LEU A 202 2.58 31.64 -1.46
CA LEU A 202 1.50 32.03 -0.55
C LEU A 202 1.71 33.49 -0.11
N PRO A 203 1.13 34.47 -0.84
CA PRO A 203 1.24 35.88 -0.48
C PRO A 203 0.72 36.12 0.93
N GLU A 204 1.29 37.07 1.68
CA GLU A 204 0.79 37.43 3.02
C GLU A 204 -0.68 37.87 2.95
N GLU A 205 -1.11 38.42 1.80
CA GLU A 205 -2.49 38.81 1.51
C GLU A 205 -3.46 37.61 1.46
N ALA A 206 -2.98 36.40 1.18
CA ALA A 206 -3.79 35.19 1.18
C ALA A 206 -4.24 34.77 2.58
N GLN A 207 -3.51 35.18 3.63
CA GLN A 207 -3.90 34.94 5.02
C GLN A 207 -5.06 35.85 5.49
N GLY A 208 -5.31 36.95 4.79
CA GLY A 208 -6.40 37.89 5.07
C GLY A 208 -7.73 37.56 4.36
N LEU A 209 -7.71 36.65 3.39
CA LEU A 209 -8.89 36.12 2.74
C LEU A 209 -9.24 34.81 3.46
N GLY A 210 -10.44 34.66 3.99
CA GLY A 210 -10.86 33.54 4.86
C GLY A 210 -10.91 32.15 4.22
N TRP A 211 -9.86 31.71 3.53
CA TRP A 211 -9.71 30.37 2.95
C TRP A 211 -9.56 29.27 4.00
N SER A 212 -9.35 29.63 5.28
CA SER A 212 -9.30 28.68 6.41
C SER A 212 -10.67 28.29 6.96
N GLN A 213 -11.77 28.70 6.31
CA GLN A 213 -13.15 28.46 6.79
C GLN A 213 -14.07 27.75 5.77
N LEU A 214 -13.52 27.14 4.72
CA LEU A 214 -14.25 26.24 3.81
C LEU A 214 -13.82 24.80 4.06
#